data_AF-A0A0U1M609-F1
#
_entry.id   AF-A0A0U1M609-F1
#
_cell.length_a   1.000
_cell.length_b   1.000
_cell.length_c   1.000
_cell.angle_alpha   90.00
_cell.angle_beta   90.00
_cell.angle_gamma   90.00
#
_symmetry.space_group_name_H-M   'P 1'
#
loop_
_entity.id
_entity.type
_entity.pdbx_description
1 polymer ?
#
loop_
_entity_poly.entity_id
_entity_poly.type
_entity_poly.pdbx_seq_one_letter_code
_entity_poly.pdbx_strand_id
1 'polypeptide(L)'
;MVSGGLSKKIIQRQPRTTYLFKESLILLLAFDHVDRTGFRWLISGTKGEIEAVRFRSLDTHQPARVRPAFFSTRARIGVQSVILRLILPLSEVVALAPAGHYKTSHFVIVRGTFPTEGTMASDFPPPPVDSIDWNNVGFKVREVNGHVESHFSHAGGGTWSEPRFVASPHLQIHGMAPGLNYGQQAYEGMKAFRAPPQQQGSKITIFRPHRNAGRMQRSADFVSIPRVPEEHFLKCVNLAVAANAGFVPPHETGAAMYIRPLVFGSGAQLGLTPGDEYTFVVFVMPTGVYHGVHGVDALVLEDFDRAAPEGTGSAKVGGNYAPVLRHSQRAYAEKYGITLHLDSKTRSEIDEFSTSAFIGVRKGNDGSVTLVTPDSKNVIESVTAASVCDIAASVFGYKVEKRRIPYEELPEFAEVFAAGTAAALVPIKSITMVSKNDKFAFDVGADESGGEVCQLLLKTLKGIQNGTVEDKFGWNVEVTAPPKGFVDGAGDVNASATSVP
;
A
#
# COMPACT_ATOMS: atom_id res chain seq x y z
N MET A 1 68.62 -18.27 -43.09
CA MET A 1 69.81 -17.40 -43.23
C MET A 1 69.78 -16.36 -42.12
N VAL A 2 70.83 -16.42 -41.29
CA VAL A 2 71.50 -15.39 -40.46
C VAL A 2 71.20 -13.95 -40.95
N SER A 3 70.94 -12.90 -40.16
CA SER A 3 71.66 -12.24 -39.03
C SER A 3 70.72 -11.15 -38.48
N GLY A 4 70.76 -10.62 -37.26
CA GLY A 4 71.85 -10.23 -36.37
C GLY A 4 71.33 -9.04 -35.55
N GLY A 5 71.64 -8.98 -34.24
CA GLY A 5 71.04 -8.01 -33.31
C GLY A 5 71.75 -6.66 -33.26
N LEU A 6 71.09 -5.68 -32.62
CA LEU A 6 71.75 -4.67 -31.77
C LEU A 6 70.74 -3.92 -30.88
N SER A 7 71.17 -3.72 -29.64
CA SER A 7 70.51 -3.10 -28.49
C SER A 7 70.34 -1.57 -28.62
N LYS A 8 69.24 -1.04 -28.05
CA LYS A 8 69.20 0.26 -27.36
C LYS A 8 67.98 0.33 -26.42
N LYS A 9 68.23 0.33 -25.10
CA LYS A 9 67.29 0.82 -24.07
C LYS A 9 67.17 2.35 -24.20
N ILE A 10 65.98 2.91 -24.01
CA ILE A 10 65.70 4.15 -23.25
C ILE A 10 64.17 4.41 -23.17
N ILE A 11 63.66 4.33 -21.94
CA ILE A 11 62.57 5.11 -21.29
C ILE A 11 61.20 5.16 -21.99
N GLN A 12 60.29 4.26 -21.58
CA GLN A 12 58.84 4.46 -21.69
C GLN A 12 58.35 5.44 -20.61
N ARG A 13 57.84 6.59 -21.03
CA ARG A 13 56.98 7.45 -20.20
C ARG A 13 55.58 6.84 -20.18
N GLN A 14 55.12 6.39 -19.02
CA GLN A 14 53.70 6.13 -18.79
C GLN A 14 52.96 7.45 -18.48
N PRO A 15 51.72 7.64 -18.98
CA PRO A 15 50.90 8.77 -18.58
C PRO A 15 50.48 8.62 -17.11
N ARG A 16 50.78 9.65 -16.30
CA ARG A 16 50.29 9.79 -14.92
C ARG A 16 48.80 10.09 -14.97
N THR A 17 47.96 9.14 -14.58
CA THR A 17 46.58 9.41 -14.19
C THR A 17 46.57 9.81 -12.72
N THR A 18 46.31 11.10 -12.46
CA THR A 18 46.15 11.64 -11.10
C THR A 18 44.76 11.29 -10.59
N TYR A 19 44.65 10.46 -9.56
CA TYR A 19 43.38 10.23 -8.86
C TYR A 19 43.23 11.27 -7.73
N LEU A 20 42.15 12.05 -7.79
CA LEU A 20 41.71 12.96 -6.72
C LEU A 20 40.84 12.16 -5.74
N PHE A 21 41.35 11.91 -4.54
CA PHE A 21 40.55 11.40 -3.42
C PHE A 21 39.74 12.56 -2.81
N LYS A 22 38.41 12.45 -2.73
CA LYS A 22 37.55 13.35 -1.95
C LYS A 22 37.11 12.61 -0.68
N GLU A 23 37.75 12.92 0.44
CA GLU A 23 37.26 12.53 1.77
C GLU A 23 36.29 13.60 2.26
N SER A 24 35.16 13.20 2.86
CA SER A 24 34.20 14.12 3.51
C SER A 24 33.98 13.65 4.94
N LEU A 25 34.15 14.56 5.91
CA LEU A 25 33.89 14.31 7.33
C LEU A 25 32.49 14.83 7.67
N ILE A 26 31.63 13.99 8.25
CA ILE A 26 30.34 14.40 8.83
C ILE A 26 30.46 14.29 10.34
N LEU A 27 30.27 15.42 11.06
CA LEU A 27 30.23 15.46 12.51
C LEU A 27 28.76 15.47 12.98
N LEU A 28 28.32 14.44 13.69
CA LEU A 28 27.03 14.38 14.38
C LEU A 28 27.25 14.78 15.85
N LEU A 29 26.63 15.87 16.30
CA LEU A 29 26.57 16.25 17.72
C LEU A 29 25.17 15.96 18.26
N ALA A 30 25.08 15.07 19.24
CA ALA A 30 23.89 14.88 20.06
C ALA A 30 23.98 15.82 21.28
N PHE A 31 22.90 16.52 21.62
CA PHE A 31 22.83 17.36 22.82
C PHE A 31 21.86 16.75 23.83
N ASP A 32 22.35 16.61 25.06
CA ASP A 32 21.59 16.21 26.24
C ASP A 32 21.54 17.40 27.21
N HIS A 33 20.34 17.70 27.72
CA HIS A 33 19.96 18.69 28.72
C HIS A 33 20.35 20.19 28.57
N VAL A 34 19.31 21.04 28.57
CA VAL A 34 19.36 22.51 28.57
C VAL A 34 19.38 23.02 30.02
N ASP A 35 20.37 23.83 30.37
CA ASP A 35 20.28 24.73 31.52
C ASP A 35 20.78 26.15 31.20
N ARG A 36 20.10 27.12 31.79
CA ARG A 36 20.12 28.55 31.41
C ARG A 36 21.43 29.24 31.77
N THR A 37 22.22 29.66 30.78
CA THR A 37 23.01 30.92 30.79
C THR A 37 23.58 31.18 29.38
N GLY A 38 23.64 32.45 28.97
CA GLY A 38 23.86 32.87 27.59
C GLY A 38 25.21 32.48 26.97
N PHE A 39 25.20 32.14 25.68
CA PHE A 39 26.38 31.80 24.91
C PHE A 39 27.07 33.05 24.33
N ARG A 40 28.41 33.10 24.43
CA ARG A 40 29.28 34.00 23.66
C ARG A 40 29.99 33.19 22.57
N TRP A 41 29.96 33.70 21.34
CA TRP A 41 30.78 33.18 20.25
C TRP A 41 32.14 33.89 20.24
N LEU A 42 33.23 33.13 20.11
CA LEU A 42 34.57 33.64 19.84
C LEU A 42 35.10 32.91 18.60
N ILE A 43 35.06 33.59 17.46
CA ILE A 43 35.73 33.16 16.23
C ILE A 43 36.93 34.11 16.06
N SER A 44 38.13 33.57 16.25
CA SER A 44 39.38 34.25 15.91
C SER A 44 39.71 33.94 14.45
N GLY A 45 39.65 34.97 13.59
CA GLY A 45 40.02 34.91 12.18
C GLY A 45 40.27 36.33 11.68
N THR A 46 41.40 36.53 11.02
CA THR A 46 42.08 37.80 10.78
C THR A 46 41.34 38.80 9.86
N LYS A 47 41.38 40.08 10.28
CA LYS A 47 41.21 41.36 9.55
C LYS A 47 39.87 41.61 8.80
N GLY A 48 39.01 42.42 9.42
CA GLY A 48 37.92 43.16 8.77
C GLY A 48 36.77 43.47 9.75
N GLU A 49 36.56 44.76 10.03
CA GLU A 49 35.55 45.46 10.87
C GLU A 49 34.38 44.69 11.51
N ILE A 50 34.19 44.91 12.83
CA ILE A 50 33.05 44.44 13.61
C ILE A 50 32.26 45.67 14.11
N GLU A 51 31.01 45.83 13.66
CA GLU A 51 30.00 46.63 14.36
C GLU A 51 29.28 45.76 15.41
N ALA A 52 29.30 46.18 16.67
CA ALA A 52 28.70 45.46 17.79
C ALA A 52 27.22 45.83 17.96
N VAL A 53 26.30 44.89 17.73
CA VAL A 53 24.89 45.07 18.08
C VAL A 53 24.64 44.58 19.51
N ARG A 54 24.37 45.50 20.44
CA ARG A 54 23.89 45.21 21.81
C ARG A 54 22.36 45.15 21.81
N PHE A 55 21.78 44.05 22.30
CA PHE A 55 20.37 44.04 22.73
C PHE A 55 20.28 44.26 24.24
N ARG A 56 19.64 45.37 24.66
CA ARG A 56 19.20 45.63 26.04
C ARG A 56 17.74 45.22 26.17
N SER A 57 17.42 44.48 27.24
CA SER A 57 16.03 44.31 27.69
C SER A 57 15.59 45.57 28.44
N LEU A 58 14.38 46.05 28.19
CA LEU A 58 13.73 47.10 28.96
C LEU A 58 12.25 46.73 29.13
N ASP A 59 11.87 46.43 30.38
CA ASP A 59 10.50 46.49 30.89
C ASP A 59 10.16 47.96 31.20
N THR A 60 8.92 48.40 30.91
CA THR A 60 8.03 49.21 31.78
C THR A 60 6.77 49.74 31.08
N HIS A 61 5.79 50.09 31.92
CA HIS A 61 4.35 50.35 31.75
C HIS A 61 3.89 51.62 30.96
N GLN A 62 2.86 51.42 30.11
CA GLN A 62 1.60 52.21 29.91
C GLN A 62 1.62 53.66 29.28
N PRO A 63 0.46 54.27 28.87
CA PRO A 63 -0.04 54.33 27.47
C PRO A 63 -0.36 55.75 26.89
N ALA A 64 -0.37 55.95 25.54
CA ALA A 64 -1.17 57.01 24.86
C ALA A 64 -1.22 56.98 23.29
N ARG A 65 -2.48 57.04 22.79
CA ARG A 65 -3.12 57.64 21.57
C ARG A 65 -2.47 57.76 20.15
N VAL A 66 -3.10 57.01 19.20
CA VAL A 66 -3.73 57.35 17.87
C VAL A 66 -2.97 58.00 16.67
N ARG A 67 -2.66 57.16 15.65
CA ARG A 67 -2.85 57.17 14.14
C ARG A 67 -2.45 58.37 13.22
N PRO A 68 -2.33 58.20 11.87
CA PRO A 68 -1.92 57.04 11.01
C PRO A 68 -0.97 57.42 9.83
N ALA A 69 -0.21 56.47 9.25
CA ALA A 69 0.14 56.45 7.82
C ALA A 69 0.75 55.09 7.39
N PHE A 70 0.43 54.70 6.15
CA PHE A 70 0.67 53.42 5.49
C PHE A 70 2.16 53.08 5.27
N PHE A 71 2.52 51.80 5.43
CA PHE A 71 3.03 50.92 4.36
C PHE A 71 3.08 49.46 4.88
N SER A 72 2.49 48.56 4.09
CA SER A 72 2.35 47.14 4.39
C SER A 72 3.46 46.34 3.70
N THR A 73 4.36 45.75 4.47
CA THR A 73 5.15 44.59 4.06
C THR A 73 5.33 43.68 5.28
N ARG A 74 4.44 42.70 5.43
CA ARG A 74 4.63 41.57 6.35
C ARG A 74 5.18 40.39 5.57
N ALA A 75 6.49 40.19 5.65
CA ALA A 75 7.08 38.87 5.47
C ALA A 75 6.82 38.05 6.74
N ARG A 76 6.12 36.92 6.62
CA ARG A 76 6.09 35.86 7.64
C ARG A 76 7.21 34.88 7.29
N ILE A 77 8.27 34.85 8.09
CA ILE A 77 9.28 33.79 8.05
C ILE A 77 8.83 32.72 9.04
N GLY A 78 8.41 31.57 8.51
CA GLY A 78 8.29 30.33 9.26
C GLY A 78 9.67 29.68 9.42
N VAL A 79 9.88 29.04 10.57
CA VAL A 79 11.11 28.35 10.95
C VAL A 79 11.39 27.22 9.94
N GLN A 80 12.48 27.34 9.18
CA GLN A 80 13.09 26.21 8.45
C GLN A 80 14.49 25.96 9.00
N SER A 81 14.76 24.69 9.30
CA SER A 81 16.07 24.16 9.64
C SER A 81 17.05 24.41 8.48
N VAL A 82 18.08 25.22 8.71
CA VAL A 82 19.15 25.44 7.74
C VAL A 82 20.23 24.38 7.97
N ILE A 83 20.35 23.42 7.04
CA ILE A 83 21.54 22.55 6.96
C ILE A 83 22.62 23.36 6.24
N LEU A 84 23.59 23.89 6.99
CA LEU A 84 24.75 24.56 6.42
C LEU A 84 25.80 23.50 6.02
N ARG A 85 25.98 23.25 4.71
CA ARG A 85 27.13 22.49 4.20
C ARG A 85 28.36 23.40 4.17
N LEU A 86 29.27 23.25 5.13
CA LEU A 86 30.61 23.83 5.07
C LEU A 86 31.56 22.84 4.41
N ILE A 87 32.05 23.18 3.22
CA ILE A 87 33.14 22.48 2.54
C ILE A 87 34.42 23.25 2.88
N LEU A 88 35.29 22.68 3.72
CA LEU A 88 36.62 23.22 3.98
C LEU A 88 37.69 22.30 3.36
N PRO A 89 38.70 22.84 2.65
CA PRO A 89 39.82 22.05 2.14
C PRO A 89 40.78 21.65 3.28
N LEU A 90 41.15 20.37 3.32
CA LEU A 90 42.14 19.80 4.24
C LEU A 90 43.56 20.21 3.85
N SER A 91 44.02 21.34 4.37
CA SER A 91 45.44 21.60 4.56
C SER A 91 45.59 22.55 5.74
N GLU A 92 46.34 22.12 6.76
CA GLU A 92 46.62 22.77 8.05
C GLU A 92 45.63 22.50 9.19
N VAL A 93 45.79 21.33 9.83
CA VAL A 93 45.40 21.15 11.25
C VAL A 93 46.69 21.11 12.06
N VAL A 94 47.03 22.24 12.69
CA VAL A 94 48.10 22.32 13.69
C VAL A 94 47.48 22.12 15.06
N ALA A 95 47.93 21.08 15.77
CA ALA A 95 47.51 20.80 17.14
C ALA A 95 48.09 21.85 18.10
N LEU A 96 47.23 22.54 18.85
CA LEU A 96 47.60 23.32 20.03
C LEU A 96 46.82 22.76 21.22
N ALA A 97 47.51 22.03 22.09
CA ALA A 97 46.97 21.58 23.37
C ALA A 97 47.17 22.67 24.44
N PRO A 98 46.13 23.09 25.18
CA PRO A 98 46.31 23.80 26.44
C PRO A 98 46.37 22.79 27.60
N ALA A 99 47.30 23.04 28.52
CA ALA A 99 47.39 22.35 29.80
C ALA A 99 46.15 22.66 30.66
N GLY A 100 45.44 21.61 31.11
CA GLY A 100 44.35 21.76 32.09
C GLY A 100 43.44 20.54 32.13
N HIS A 101 43.34 19.92 33.32
CA HIS A 101 42.61 18.69 33.59
C HIS A 101 41.11 18.72 33.22
N TYR A 102 40.66 17.83 32.33
CA TYR A 102 39.30 17.27 32.33
C TYR A 102 39.27 15.84 31.74
N LYS A 103 38.28 15.06 32.20
CA LYS A 103 38.12 13.60 32.06
C LYS A 103 38.11 13.08 30.62
N THR A 104 38.63 11.87 30.46
CA THR A 104 38.69 11.04 29.25
C THR A 104 37.33 10.83 28.57
N SER A 105 37.24 11.20 27.30
CA SER A 105 36.18 10.77 26.38
C SER A 105 36.81 9.86 25.31
N HIS A 106 36.28 8.64 25.15
CA HIS A 106 36.76 7.67 24.16
C HIS A 106 36.27 8.08 22.76
N PHE A 107 37.19 8.21 21.79
CA PHE A 107 36.86 8.35 20.39
C PHE A 107 36.98 6.99 19.69
N VAL A 108 35.89 6.51 19.07
CA VAL A 108 35.91 5.32 18.21
C VAL A 108 36.03 5.79 16.76
N ILE A 109 37.15 5.44 16.10
CA ILE A 109 37.33 5.66 14.66
C ILE A 109 36.78 4.43 13.92
N VAL A 110 35.65 4.58 13.24
CA VAL A 110 35.14 3.55 12.33
C VAL A 110 35.71 3.80 10.94
N ARG A 111 36.65 2.96 10.49
CA ARG A 111 37.11 2.92 9.09
C ARG A 111 36.15 2.06 8.28
N GLY A 112 35.24 2.69 7.54
CA GLY A 112 34.43 2.03 6.52
C GLY A 112 35.04 2.24 5.13
N THR A 113 35.35 1.16 4.41
CA THR A 113 35.64 1.20 2.98
C THR A 113 34.32 1.28 2.22
N PHE A 114 34.05 2.40 1.55
CA PHE A 114 32.94 2.49 0.61
C PHE A 114 33.36 1.91 -0.75
N PRO A 115 32.60 0.96 -1.34
CA PRO A 115 32.87 0.51 -2.69
C PRO A 115 32.62 1.67 -3.67
N THR A 116 33.58 1.89 -4.58
CA THR A 116 33.46 2.80 -5.72
C THR A 116 32.34 2.34 -6.65
N GLU A 117 31.49 3.29 -7.09
CA GLU A 117 30.39 3.11 -8.03
C GLU A 117 30.84 2.41 -9.33
N GLY A 118 30.73 1.09 -9.35
CA GLY A 118 30.35 0.35 -10.55
C GLY A 118 28.85 0.13 -10.45
N THR A 119 28.08 0.71 -11.37
CA THR A 119 26.65 0.44 -11.51
C THR A 119 26.45 -1.01 -11.94
N MET A 120 26.47 -1.92 -10.96
CA MET A 120 25.70 -3.17 -11.07
C MET A 120 24.27 -2.70 -11.34
N ALA A 121 23.70 -3.06 -12.49
CA ALA A 121 22.26 -2.95 -12.67
C ALA A 121 21.65 -3.66 -11.46
N SER A 122 20.96 -2.93 -10.58
CA SER A 122 20.35 -3.54 -9.41
C SER A 122 19.36 -4.57 -9.93
N ASP A 123 19.59 -5.85 -9.63
CA ASP A 123 18.70 -6.93 -10.06
C ASP A 123 17.27 -6.59 -9.61
N PHE A 124 16.33 -6.63 -10.54
CA PHE A 124 14.92 -6.45 -10.22
C PHE A 124 14.35 -7.78 -9.72
N PRO A 125 13.55 -7.79 -8.65
CA PRO A 125 13.18 -6.66 -7.81
C PRO A 125 14.28 -6.27 -6.81
N PRO A 126 14.37 -4.98 -6.42
CA PRO A 126 15.27 -4.56 -5.36
C PRO A 126 14.95 -5.28 -4.03
N PRO A 127 15.93 -5.35 -3.10
CA PRO A 127 15.69 -5.85 -1.76
C PRO A 127 14.60 -5.02 -1.05
N PRO A 128 13.88 -5.62 -0.07
CA PRO A 128 12.97 -4.87 0.79
C PRO A 128 13.68 -3.69 1.49
N VAL A 129 12.96 -2.58 1.67
CA VAL A 129 13.47 -1.42 2.42
C VAL A 129 13.73 -1.79 3.88
N ASP A 130 14.76 -1.19 4.46
CA ASP A 130 15.17 -1.34 5.87
C ASP A 130 14.46 -0.36 6.81
N SER A 131 13.76 0.63 6.26
CA SER A 131 13.01 1.66 6.99
C SER A 131 11.70 1.16 7.62
N ILE A 132 11.29 -0.08 7.34
CA ILE A 132 10.04 -0.68 7.84
C ILE A 132 10.37 -1.86 8.77
N ASP A 133 9.84 -1.81 9.99
CA ASP A 133 9.74 -3.00 10.85
C ASP A 133 8.67 -3.95 10.28
N TRP A 134 9.13 -4.93 9.51
CA TRP A 134 8.28 -5.89 8.82
C TRP A 134 7.51 -6.84 9.77
N ASN A 135 7.93 -6.94 11.03
CA ASN A 135 7.22 -7.75 12.03
C ASN A 135 6.01 -7.03 12.64
N ASN A 136 5.87 -5.71 12.40
CA ASN A 136 4.83 -4.87 13.00
C ASN A 136 4.18 -3.91 11.97
N VAL A 137 3.93 -4.40 10.75
CA VAL A 137 3.40 -3.56 9.66
C VAL A 137 1.94 -3.17 9.92
N GLY A 138 1.11 -4.12 10.37
CA GLY A 138 -0.35 -3.96 10.54
C GLY A 138 -1.07 -3.62 9.23
N PHE A 139 -2.32 -3.16 9.33
CA PHE A 139 -3.09 -2.61 8.19
C PHE A 139 -3.21 -1.08 8.32
N LYS A 140 -2.07 -0.39 8.35
CA LYS A 140 -2.01 1.08 8.43
C LYS A 140 -1.50 1.64 7.11
N VAL A 141 -2.08 2.74 6.65
CA VAL A 141 -1.58 3.47 5.48
C VAL A 141 -0.16 3.93 5.78
N ARG A 142 0.76 3.64 4.85
CA ARG A 142 2.16 4.05 4.89
C ARG A 142 2.50 4.67 3.56
N GLU A 143 3.29 5.73 3.59
CA GLU A 143 3.80 6.35 2.37
C GLU A 143 4.75 5.37 1.67
N VAL A 144 4.54 5.24 0.36
CA VAL A 144 5.38 4.51 -0.59
C VAL A 144 5.91 5.53 -1.60
N ASN A 145 6.59 5.11 -2.67
CA ASN A 145 7.15 6.06 -3.64
C ASN A 145 6.08 6.89 -4.37
N GLY A 146 4.87 6.36 -4.52
CA GLY A 146 3.77 7.00 -5.24
C GLY A 146 2.77 6.00 -5.82
N HIS A 147 1.90 6.46 -6.72
CA HIS A 147 0.90 5.66 -7.42
C HIS A 147 1.02 5.77 -8.93
N VAL A 148 0.29 4.90 -9.64
CA VAL A 148 0.15 4.98 -11.09
C VAL A 148 -1.27 5.42 -11.42
N GLU A 149 -1.43 6.35 -12.36
CA GLU A 149 -2.73 6.77 -12.85
C GLU A 149 -2.79 6.90 -14.37
N SER A 150 -4.02 6.87 -14.89
CA SER A 150 -4.38 7.03 -16.29
C SER A 150 -5.73 7.72 -16.36
N HIS A 151 -5.93 8.54 -17.38
CA HIS A 151 -7.13 9.37 -17.55
C HIS A 151 -7.89 8.97 -18.81
N PHE A 152 -9.20 9.16 -18.78
CA PHE A 152 -10.09 8.99 -19.92
C PHE A 152 -10.86 10.29 -20.15
N SER A 153 -11.00 10.70 -21.40
CA SER A 153 -11.91 11.78 -21.81
C SER A 153 -12.63 11.39 -23.10
N HIS A 154 -13.95 11.58 -23.17
CA HIS A 154 -14.68 11.41 -24.42
C HIS A 154 -14.29 12.47 -25.44
N ALA A 155 -14.14 13.74 -25.02
CA ALA A 155 -13.58 14.81 -25.86
C ALA A 155 -12.17 14.49 -26.38
N GLY A 156 -11.37 13.76 -25.60
CA GLY A 156 -10.03 13.26 -25.95
C GLY A 156 -10.00 12.01 -26.84
N GLY A 157 -11.09 11.68 -27.54
CA GLY A 157 -11.18 10.53 -28.43
C GLY A 157 -11.64 9.23 -27.77
N GLY A 158 -12.07 9.28 -26.50
CA GLY A 158 -12.69 8.14 -25.82
C GLY A 158 -11.74 6.98 -25.55
N THR A 159 -10.49 7.29 -25.20
CA THR A 159 -9.47 6.28 -24.88
C THR A 159 -8.79 6.58 -23.54
N TRP A 160 -8.25 5.55 -22.91
CA TRP A 160 -7.42 5.69 -21.70
C TRP A 160 -6.02 6.15 -22.09
N SER A 161 -5.51 7.17 -21.43
CA SER A 161 -4.15 7.67 -21.61
C SER A 161 -3.11 6.64 -21.18
N GLU A 162 -1.89 6.78 -21.66
CA GLU A 162 -0.76 6.00 -21.13
C GLU A 162 -0.63 6.16 -19.61
N PRO A 163 -0.27 5.09 -18.87
CA PRO A 163 -0.07 5.16 -17.43
C PRO A 163 1.09 6.09 -17.09
N ARG A 164 0.93 6.90 -16.05
CA ARG A 164 1.99 7.77 -15.50
C ARG A 164 2.19 7.52 -14.02
N PHE A 165 3.42 7.71 -13.56
CA PHE A 165 3.73 7.67 -12.13
C PHE A 165 3.52 9.05 -11.50
N VAL A 166 2.96 9.08 -10.28
CA VAL A 166 2.74 10.29 -9.49
C VAL A 166 3.27 10.06 -8.08
N ALA A 167 4.24 10.88 -7.67
CA ALA A 167 4.86 10.76 -6.35
C ALA A 167 3.99 11.31 -5.21
N SER A 168 3.11 12.27 -5.51
CA SER A 168 2.19 12.85 -4.52
C SER A 168 1.23 11.76 -4.00
N PRO A 169 1.05 11.63 -2.67
CA PRO A 169 0.05 10.73 -2.10
C PRO A 169 -1.39 11.26 -2.26
N HIS A 170 -1.55 12.48 -2.78
CA HIS A 170 -2.83 13.15 -2.98
C HIS A 170 -3.23 13.17 -4.45
N LEU A 171 -4.53 12.99 -4.69
CA LEU A 171 -5.16 13.20 -6.00
C LEU A 171 -5.69 14.64 -6.11
N GLN A 172 -5.43 15.28 -7.24
CA GLN A 172 -6.08 16.54 -7.62
C GLN A 172 -7.37 16.21 -8.35
N ILE A 173 -8.51 16.56 -7.74
CA ILE A 173 -9.83 16.23 -8.28
C ILE A 173 -10.71 17.47 -8.21
N HIS A 174 -11.57 17.64 -9.21
CA HIS A 174 -12.51 18.75 -9.23
C HIS A 174 -13.58 18.56 -8.14
N GLY A 175 -13.91 19.61 -7.37
CA GLY A 175 -14.87 19.50 -6.25
C GLY A 175 -16.28 19.07 -6.67
N MET A 176 -16.66 19.36 -7.91
CA MET A 176 -17.91 18.93 -8.55
C MET A 176 -17.82 17.54 -9.22
N ALA A 177 -16.82 16.72 -8.89
CA ALA A 177 -16.65 15.40 -9.49
C ALA A 177 -17.77 14.42 -9.06
N PRO A 178 -18.40 13.66 -9.99
CA PRO A 178 -19.38 12.63 -9.65
C PRO A 178 -18.86 11.55 -8.71
N GLY A 179 -17.56 11.22 -8.77
CA GLY A 179 -16.93 10.29 -7.84
C GLY A 179 -17.02 10.74 -6.38
N LEU A 180 -17.03 12.06 -6.12
CA LEU A 180 -17.22 12.65 -4.80
C LEU A 180 -18.69 12.83 -4.42
N ASN A 181 -19.51 13.29 -5.35
CA ASN A 181 -20.85 13.78 -5.04
C ASN A 181 -21.95 12.73 -5.21
N TYR A 182 -21.77 11.76 -6.12
CA TYR A 182 -22.79 10.76 -6.47
C TYR A 182 -22.31 9.32 -6.30
N GLY A 183 -21.12 9.12 -5.73
CA GLY A 183 -20.54 7.79 -5.54
C GLY A 183 -20.23 7.06 -6.85
N GLN A 184 -20.04 7.80 -7.94
CA GLN A 184 -19.69 7.24 -9.26
C GLN A 184 -18.24 6.73 -9.25
N GLN A 185 -18.02 5.60 -8.59
CA GLN A 185 -16.72 4.97 -8.40
C GLN A 185 -16.80 3.45 -8.22
N ALA A 186 -15.78 2.76 -8.69
CA ALA A 186 -15.56 1.33 -8.48
C ALA A 186 -14.11 1.07 -8.09
N TYR A 187 -13.87 0.06 -7.27
CA TYR A 187 -12.52 -0.25 -6.79
C TYR A 187 -12.24 -1.74 -6.73
N GLU A 188 -10.96 -2.09 -6.66
CA GLU A 188 -10.49 -3.46 -6.53
C GLU A 188 -9.54 -3.67 -5.36
N GLY A 189 -9.24 -4.94 -5.09
CA GLY A 189 -8.31 -5.32 -4.03
C GLY A 189 -7.60 -6.63 -4.35
N MET A 190 -6.28 -6.58 -4.46
CA MET A 190 -5.41 -7.74 -4.67
C MET A 190 -4.12 -7.59 -3.87
N LYS A 191 -3.26 -8.62 -3.92
CA LYS A 191 -2.00 -8.65 -3.19
C LYS A 191 -0.85 -9.05 -4.11
N ALA A 192 0.30 -8.42 -3.89
CA ALA A 192 1.59 -8.85 -4.39
C ALA A 192 2.43 -9.46 -3.27
N PHE A 193 3.15 -10.52 -3.61
CA PHE A 193 3.98 -11.30 -2.69
C PHE A 193 5.40 -11.41 -3.24
N ARG A 194 6.36 -11.39 -2.32
CA ARG A 194 7.74 -11.77 -2.62
C ARG A 194 7.87 -13.29 -2.49
N ALA A 195 8.26 -13.95 -3.56
CA ALA A 195 8.51 -15.39 -3.60
C ALA A 195 9.82 -15.72 -2.84
N PRO A 196 10.00 -16.99 -2.41
CA PRO A 196 11.25 -17.42 -1.78
C PRO A 196 12.46 -17.07 -2.67
N PRO A 197 13.60 -16.68 -2.08
CA PRO A 197 14.82 -16.48 -2.84
C PRO A 197 15.19 -17.72 -3.65
N GLN A 198 15.45 -17.54 -4.95
CA GLN A 198 15.98 -18.59 -5.82
C GLN A 198 17.42 -18.22 -6.20
N GLN A 199 18.15 -19.14 -6.87
CA GLN A 199 19.53 -18.88 -7.32
C GLN A 199 19.65 -17.67 -8.25
N GLN A 200 18.57 -17.30 -8.95
CA GLN A 200 18.49 -16.15 -9.87
C GLN A 200 17.91 -14.88 -9.23
N GLY A 201 17.72 -14.87 -7.90
CA GLY A 201 17.05 -13.79 -7.17
C GLY A 201 15.60 -14.14 -6.79
N SER A 202 14.98 -13.26 -5.98
CA SER A 202 13.59 -13.42 -5.54
C SER A 202 12.65 -12.74 -6.54
N LYS A 203 11.51 -13.34 -6.86
CA LYS A 203 10.49 -12.76 -7.75
C LYS A 203 9.38 -12.07 -6.95
N ILE A 204 8.72 -11.07 -7.55
CA ILE A 204 7.44 -10.55 -7.02
C ILE A 204 6.32 -11.06 -7.94
N THR A 205 5.24 -11.54 -7.35
CA THR A 205 4.06 -12.02 -8.09
C THR A 205 2.78 -11.37 -7.58
N ILE A 206 1.78 -11.23 -8.45
CA ILE A 206 0.43 -10.74 -8.13
C ILE A 206 -0.56 -11.88 -8.31
N PHE A 207 -1.41 -12.10 -7.31
CA PHE A 207 -2.36 -13.20 -7.33
C PHE A 207 -3.64 -12.87 -8.13
N ARG A 208 -3.90 -13.62 -9.20
CA ARG A 208 -5.10 -13.60 -10.08
C ARG A 208 -5.57 -12.20 -10.56
N PRO A 209 -4.67 -11.29 -10.99
CA PRO A 209 -5.06 -9.91 -11.33
C PRO A 209 -6.09 -9.82 -12.49
N HIS A 210 -6.10 -10.80 -13.41
CA HIS A 210 -7.10 -10.92 -14.48
C HIS A 210 -8.54 -10.98 -13.97
N ARG A 211 -8.79 -11.72 -12.87
CA ARG A 211 -10.12 -11.84 -12.27
C ARG A 211 -10.58 -10.51 -11.69
N ASN A 212 -9.65 -9.75 -11.08
CA ASN A 212 -9.92 -8.42 -10.58
C ASN A 212 -10.20 -7.42 -11.72
N ALA A 213 -9.46 -7.49 -12.83
CA ALA A 213 -9.70 -6.66 -14.00
C ALA A 213 -11.11 -6.84 -14.56
N GLY A 214 -11.52 -8.09 -14.82
CA GLY A 214 -12.87 -8.38 -15.31
C GLY A 214 -13.97 -7.95 -14.33
N ARG A 215 -13.74 -8.06 -13.02
CA ARG A 215 -14.70 -7.61 -12.00
C ARG A 215 -14.78 -6.08 -11.90
N MET A 216 -13.66 -5.37 -12.08
CA MET A 216 -13.67 -3.92 -12.19
C MET A 216 -14.45 -3.46 -13.42
N GLN A 217 -14.31 -4.11 -14.57
CA GLN A 217 -15.09 -3.80 -15.76
C GLN A 217 -16.60 -3.94 -15.51
N ARG A 218 -17.02 -5.07 -14.91
CA ARG A 218 -18.43 -5.24 -14.51
C ARG A 218 -18.87 -4.15 -13.54
N SER A 219 -18.05 -3.83 -12.53
CA SER A 219 -18.39 -2.80 -11.55
C SER A 219 -18.49 -1.41 -12.18
N ALA A 220 -17.65 -1.08 -13.17
CA ALA A 220 -17.69 0.17 -13.92
C ALA A 220 -19.01 0.31 -14.71
N ASP A 221 -19.51 -0.78 -15.31
CA ASP A 221 -20.79 -0.78 -16.01
C ASP A 221 -21.96 -0.39 -15.09
N PHE A 222 -21.97 -0.86 -13.83
CA PHE A 222 -23.03 -0.53 -12.85
C PHE A 222 -23.10 0.95 -12.48
N VAL A 223 -21.99 1.69 -12.64
CA VAL A 223 -21.90 3.12 -12.28
C VAL A 223 -21.61 4.00 -13.49
N SER A 224 -21.89 3.52 -14.71
CA SER A 224 -21.74 4.28 -15.94
C SER A 224 -20.34 4.88 -16.13
N ILE A 225 -19.30 4.11 -15.80
CA ILE A 225 -17.90 4.47 -16.04
C ILE A 225 -17.39 3.68 -17.25
N PRO A 226 -16.63 4.29 -18.18
CA PRO A 226 -15.97 3.56 -19.26
C PRO A 226 -15.11 2.41 -18.72
N ARG A 227 -15.23 1.22 -19.32
CA ARG A 227 -14.44 0.06 -18.91
C ARG A 227 -12.95 0.37 -19.06
N VAL A 228 -12.16 0.03 -18.03
CA VAL A 228 -10.70 -0.05 -18.14
C VAL A 228 -10.36 -1.35 -18.89
N PRO A 229 -9.72 -1.30 -20.07
CA PRO A 229 -9.31 -2.52 -20.78
C PRO A 229 -8.44 -3.40 -19.89
N GLU A 230 -8.61 -4.72 -19.99
CA GLU A 230 -7.91 -5.67 -19.10
C GLU A 230 -6.39 -5.52 -19.19
N GLU A 231 -5.84 -5.45 -20.40
CA GLU A 231 -4.40 -5.25 -20.62
C GLU A 231 -3.90 -3.95 -19.99
N HIS A 232 -4.68 -2.87 -20.09
CA HIS A 232 -4.34 -1.57 -19.49
C HIS A 232 -4.36 -1.63 -17.96
N PHE A 233 -5.38 -2.28 -17.40
CA PHE A 233 -5.47 -2.53 -15.96
C PHE A 233 -4.24 -3.30 -15.45
N LEU A 234 -3.87 -4.39 -16.12
CA LEU A 234 -2.72 -5.21 -15.76
C LEU A 234 -1.40 -4.43 -15.88
N LYS A 235 -1.25 -3.63 -16.94
CA LYS A 235 -0.11 -2.73 -17.14
C LYS A 235 0.02 -1.74 -15.98
N CYS A 236 -1.05 -1.05 -15.60
CA CYS A 236 -1.04 -0.11 -14.47
C CYS A 236 -0.72 -0.80 -13.15
N VAL A 237 -1.28 -1.99 -12.89
CA VAL A 237 -1.01 -2.77 -11.69
C VAL A 237 0.45 -3.21 -11.62
N ASN A 238 1.00 -3.74 -12.72
CA ASN A 238 2.42 -4.11 -12.80
C ASN A 238 3.31 -2.90 -12.50
N LEU A 239 3.07 -1.76 -13.17
CA LEU A 239 3.86 -0.55 -12.99
C LEU A 239 3.77 -0.01 -11.56
N ALA A 240 2.59 -0.03 -10.92
CA ALA A 240 2.42 0.43 -9.56
C ALA A 240 3.20 -0.42 -8.55
N VAL A 241 3.18 -1.75 -8.71
CA VAL A 241 3.97 -2.66 -7.86
C VAL A 241 5.46 -2.52 -8.15
N ALA A 242 5.85 -2.46 -9.43
CA ALA A 242 7.24 -2.40 -9.84
C ALA A 242 7.93 -1.09 -9.41
N ALA A 243 7.25 0.06 -9.53
CA ALA A 243 7.73 1.36 -9.04
C ALA A 243 7.87 1.41 -7.50
N ASN A 244 7.20 0.49 -6.79
CA ASN A 244 7.23 0.37 -5.34
C ASN A 244 7.86 -0.95 -4.86
N ALA A 245 8.63 -1.65 -5.70
CA ALA A 245 9.05 -3.03 -5.43
C ALA A 245 9.83 -3.23 -4.12
N GLY A 246 10.58 -2.22 -3.66
CA GLY A 246 11.26 -2.23 -2.35
C GLY A 246 10.30 -2.26 -1.15
N PHE A 247 9.03 -1.87 -1.33
CA PHE A 247 7.99 -1.94 -0.31
C PHE A 247 7.22 -3.26 -0.31
N VAL A 248 7.53 -4.20 -1.21
CA VAL A 248 6.96 -5.56 -1.13
C VAL A 248 7.67 -6.32 -0.01
N PRO A 249 6.95 -6.78 1.03
CA PRO A 249 7.56 -7.34 2.23
C PRO A 249 8.51 -8.53 1.95
N PRO A 250 9.47 -8.80 2.85
CA PRO A 250 10.28 -10.01 2.82
C PRO A 250 9.41 -11.26 2.84
N HIS A 251 9.84 -12.31 2.15
CA HIS A 251 9.10 -13.57 2.02
C HIS A 251 8.80 -14.20 3.39
N GLU A 252 9.79 -14.19 4.27
CA GLU A 252 9.82 -14.85 5.58
C GLU A 252 8.74 -14.32 6.52
N THR A 253 8.29 -13.09 6.30
CA THR A 253 7.27 -12.43 7.13
C THR A 253 5.87 -12.97 6.84
N GLY A 254 5.64 -13.55 5.65
CA GLY A 254 4.30 -13.89 5.16
C GLY A 254 3.40 -12.69 4.85
N ALA A 255 3.91 -11.46 5.00
CA ALA A 255 3.20 -10.22 4.71
C ALA A 255 3.10 -9.98 3.20
N ALA A 256 2.26 -9.03 2.80
CA ALA A 256 2.00 -8.74 1.39
C ALA A 256 1.92 -7.24 1.12
N MET A 257 2.17 -6.84 -0.12
CA MET A 257 1.75 -5.52 -0.59
C MET A 257 0.31 -5.60 -1.05
N TYR A 258 -0.57 -4.81 -0.46
CA TYR A 258 -1.93 -4.64 -0.92
C TYR A 258 -1.98 -3.63 -2.07
N ILE A 259 -2.75 -3.95 -3.11
CA ILE A 259 -2.91 -3.16 -4.32
C ILE A 259 -4.37 -2.72 -4.41
N ARG A 260 -4.59 -1.41 -4.56
CA ARG A 260 -5.90 -0.75 -4.60
C ARG A 260 -6.08 -0.01 -5.93
N PRO A 261 -6.56 -0.69 -6.97
CA PRO A 261 -7.09 -0.02 -8.15
C PRO A 261 -8.42 0.67 -7.81
N LEU A 262 -8.63 1.87 -8.34
CA LEU A 262 -9.82 2.69 -8.17
C LEU A 262 -10.10 3.41 -9.48
N VAL A 263 -11.36 3.43 -9.91
CA VAL A 263 -11.82 4.23 -11.06
C VAL A 263 -13.02 5.07 -10.66
N PHE A 264 -13.06 6.33 -11.07
CA PHE A 264 -14.11 7.27 -10.68
C PHE A 264 -14.29 8.39 -11.71
N GLY A 265 -15.51 8.96 -11.77
CA GLY A 265 -15.77 10.19 -12.53
C GLY A 265 -15.06 11.36 -11.87
N SER A 266 -14.07 11.94 -12.57
CA SER A 266 -13.13 12.92 -12.00
C SER A 266 -13.34 14.36 -12.47
N GLY A 267 -14.01 14.55 -13.61
CA GLY A 267 -14.30 15.88 -14.17
C GLY A 267 -15.47 16.58 -13.50
N ALA A 268 -15.58 17.90 -13.71
CA ALA A 268 -16.69 18.70 -13.19
C ALA A 268 -18.04 18.30 -13.82
N GLN A 269 -18.96 17.73 -13.03
CA GLN A 269 -20.28 17.34 -13.52
C GLN A 269 -21.28 17.21 -12.36
N LEU A 270 -22.29 18.09 -12.32
CA LEU A 270 -23.40 18.02 -11.34
C LEU A 270 -24.72 17.51 -11.94
N GLY A 271 -24.86 17.55 -13.27
CA GLY A 271 -26.03 16.95 -13.92
C GLY A 271 -26.00 15.44 -13.78
N LEU A 272 -27.17 14.80 -13.59
CA LEU A 272 -27.30 13.35 -13.53
C LEU A 272 -27.26 12.73 -14.94
N THR A 273 -26.13 12.93 -15.61
CA THR A 273 -25.78 12.37 -16.91
C THR A 273 -24.31 11.91 -16.84
N PRO A 274 -23.91 10.89 -17.63
CA PRO A 274 -22.51 10.48 -17.68
C PRO A 274 -21.59 11.68 -17.97
N GLY A 275 -20.49 11.80 -17.21
CA GLY A 275 -19.49 12.85 -17.39
C GLY A 275 -18.53 12.56 -18.56
N ASP A 276 -17.68 13.53 -18.89
CA ASP A 276 -16.66 13.39 -19.94
C ASP A 276 -15.38 12.72 -19.43
N GLU A 277 -14.98 13.02 -18.19
CA GLU A 277 -13.64 12.70 -17.66
C GLU A 277 -13.67 11.70 -16.50
N TYR A 278 -12.81 10.69 -16.60
CA TYR A 278 -12.64 9.65 -15.59
C TYR A 278 -11.16 9.44 -15.29
N THR A 279 -10.86 9.04 -14.06
CA THR A 279 -9.50 8.72 -13.62
C THR A 279 -9.46 7.29 -13.10
N PHE A 280 -8.49 6.52 -13.59
CA PHE A 280 -8.11 5.21 -13.09
C PHE A 280 -6.77 5.33 -12.37
N VAL A 281 -6.73 4.90 -11.11
CA VAL A 281 -5.54 4.98 -10.26
C VAL A 281 -5.27 3.64 -9.59
N VAL A 282 -4.00 3.31 -9.42
CA VAL A 282 -3.55 2.13 -8.68
C VAL A 282 -2.62 2.57 -7.55
N PHE A 283 -3.16 2.55 -6.34
CA PHE A 283 -2.38 2.71 -5.12
C PHE A 283 -1.83 1.37 -4.64
N VAL A 284 -0.73 1.42 -3.90
CA VAL A 284 -0.17 0.26 -3.22
C VAL A 284 0.22 0.62 -1.79
N MET A 285 0.18 -0.37 -0.91
CA MET A 285 0.65 -0.21 0.47
C MET A 285 1.13 -1.55 1.04
N PRO A 286 2.24 -1.60 1.78
CA PRO A 286 2.62 -2.79 2.53
C PRO A 286 1.58 -3.08 3.62
N THR A 287 1.20 -4.34 3.75
CA THR A 287 0.24 -4.83 4.74
C THR A 287 0.84 -6.00 5.50
N GLY A 288 0.74 -5.97 6.82
CA GLY A 288 1.18 -7.09 7.67
C GLY A 288 0.31 -8.32 7.50
N VAL A 289 0.78 -9.43 8.08
CA VAL A 289 -0.04 -10.63 8.21
C VAL A 289 -1.20 -10.32 9.15
N TYR A 290 -2.40 -10.74 8.78
CA TYR A 290 -3.48 -10.96 9.75
C TYR A 290 -3.07 -12.17 10.60
N HIS A 291 -2.23 -11.95 11.61
CA HIS A 291 -1.87 -12.99 12.59
C HIS A 291 -3.10 -13.33 13.41
N GLY A 292 -3.35 -14.63 13.63
CA GLY A 292 -4.42 -15.09 14.52
C GLY A 292 -5.81 -14.67 14.05
N VAL A 293 -6.23 -15.12 12.87
CA VAL A 293 -7.64 -15.01 12.49
C VAL A 293 -8.42 -16.03 13.33
N HIS A 294 -8.74 -15.63 14.55
CA HIS A 294 -9.58 -16.39 15.45
C HIS A 294 -11.02 -16.38 14.94
N GLY A 295 -11.76 -17.44 15.26
CA GLY A 295 -13.17 -17.57 14.96
C GLY A 295 -13.94 -16.37 15.50
N VAL A 296 -14.71 -15.73 14.63
CA VAL A 296 -15.54 -14.58 15.01
C VAL A 296 -16.99 -14.98 15.13
N ASP A 297 -17.70 -14.36 16.07
CA ASP A 297 -19.15 -14.40 16.11
C ASP A 297 -19.71 -13.44 15.06
N ALA A 298 -20.69 -13.90 14.29
CA ALA A 298 -21.37 -13.14 13.25
C ALA A 298 -22.80 -12.78 13.65
N LEU A 299 -23.23 -11.59 13.26
CA LEU A 299 -24.60 -11.11 13.46
C LEU A 299 -25.33 -10.99 12.13
N VAL A 300 -26.51 -11.60 12.02
CA VAL A 300 -27.43 -11.35 10.89
C VAL A 300 -27.92 -9.92 10.98
N LEU A 301 -27.78 -9.16 9.89
CA LEU A 301 -28.21 -7.77 9.85
C LEU A 301 -29.69 -7.68 9.46
N GLU A 302 -30.55 -7.30 10.41
CA GLU A 302 -32.00 -7.35 10.26
C GLU A 302 -32.65 -5.97 10.02
N ASP A 303 -31.95 -4.88 10.30
CA ASP A 303 -32.48 -3.53 10.19
C ASP A 303 -31.91 -2.75 9.00
N PHE A 304 -31.12 -3.41 8.16
CA PHE A 304 -30.47 -2.80 7.02
C PHE A 304 -30.10 -3.82 5.95
N ASP A 305 -30.21 -3.40 4.69
CA ASP A 305 -29.88 -4.18 3.51
C ASP A 305 -28.65 -3.57 2.82
N ARG A 306 -27.59 -4.35 2.61
CA ARG A 306 -26.37 -3.87 1.93
C ARG A 306 -26.64 -3.35 0.52
N ALA A 307 -27.57 -4.00 -0.18
CA ALA A 307 -27.95 -3.67 -1.54
C ALA A 307 -29.43 -4.01 -1.75
N ALA A 308 -30.13 -3.22 -2.56
CA ALA A 308 -31.49 -3.57 -2.97
C ALA A 308 -31.50 -4.82 -3.87
N PRO A 309 -32.63 -5.54 -3.99
CA PRO A 309 -32.72 -6.76 -4.80
C PRO A 309 -32.34 -6.59 -6.28
N GLU A 310 -32.58 -5.41 -6.86
CA GLU A 310 -32.17 -5.02 -8.22
C GLU A 310 -31.13 -3.88 -8.16
N GLY A 311 -30.29 -3.90 -7.15
CA GLY A 311 -29.31 -2.85 -6.87
C GLY A 311 -27.92 -3.17 -7.41
N THR A 312 -26.93 -2.50 -6.81
CA THR A 312 -25.52 -2.59 -7.18
C THR A 312 -24.77 -3.70 -6.44
N GLY A 313 -25.46 -4.64 -5.78
CA GLY A 313 -24.86 -5.57 -4.81
C GLY A 313 -23.66 -6.36 -5.35
N SER A 314 -23.75 -6.86 -6.58
CA SER A 314 -22.69 -7.62 -7.25
C SER A 314 -21.51 -6.77 -7.77
N ALA A 315 -21.62 -5.44 -7.73
CA ALA A 315 -20.56 -4.51 -8.10
C ALA A 315 -19.72 -4.10 -6.88
N LYS A 316 -18.42 -3.89 -7.08
CA LYS A 316 -17.50 -3.45 -6.03
C LYS A 316 -17.42 -1.91 -5.97
N VAL A 317 -18.53 -1.30 -5.59
CA VAL A 317 -18.73 0.17 -5.56
C VAL A 317 -18.88 0.68 -4.14
N GLY A 318 -18.41 1.90 -3.86
CA GLY A 318 -18.40 2.44 -2.48
C GLY A 318 -19.79 2.57 -1.84
N GLY A 319 -20.84 2.78 -2.66
CA GLY A 319 -22.23 2.86 -2.20
C GLY A 319 -22.73 1.61 -1.46
N ASN A 320 -22.12 0.45 -1.73
CA ASN A 320 -22.42 -0.80 -1.05
C ASN A 320 -21.73 -0.93 0.33
N TYR A 321 -20.72 -0.11 0.62
CA TYR A 321 -19.88 -0.25 1.80
C TYR A 321 -20.12 0.87 2.81
N ALA A 322 -20.20 2.13 2.36
CA ALA A 322 -20.33 3.28 3.26
C ALA A 322 -21.56 3.18 4.19
N PRO A 323 -22.76 2.80 3.71
CA PRO A 323 -23.94 2.65 4.57
C PRO A 323 -23.81 1.55 5.64
N VAL A 324 -23.04 0.49 5.36
CA VAL A 324 -22.86 -0.68 6.23
C VAL A 324 -22.00 -0.35 7.47
N LEU A 325 -21.15 0.67 7.40
CA LEU A 325 -20.14 0.96 8.42
C LEU A 325 -20.74 1.16 9.82
N ARG A 326 -21.82 1.95 9.94
CA ARG A 326 -22.48 2.19 11.22
C ARG A 326 -23.06 0.92 11.84
N HIS A 327 -23.57 0.02 11.01
CA HIS A 327 -24.16 -1.25 11.44
C HIS A 327 -23.07 -2.23 11.89
N SER A 328 -21.97 -2.29 11.14
CA SER A 328 -20.80 -3.09 11.51
C SER A 328 -20.15 -2.59 12.80
N GLN A 329 -20.08 -1.28 13.01
CA GLN A 329 -19.58 -0.69 14.25
C GLN A 329 -20.45 -1.05 15.45
N ARG A 330 -21.78 -1.01 15.31
CA ARG A 330 -22.72 -1.46 16.35
C ARG A 330 -22.51 -2.94 16.69
N ALA A 331 -22.51 -3.80 15.66
CA ALA A 331 -22.28 -5.23 15.83
C ALA A 331 -20.94 -5.52 16.55
N TYR A 332 -19.88 -4.81 16.17
CA TYR A 332 -18.57 -4.92 16.82
C TYR A 332 -18.60 -4.51 18.30
N ALA A 333 -19.33 -3.44 18.65
CA ALA A 333 -19.51 -3.04 20.05
C ALA A 333 -20.23 -4.12 20.86
N GLU A 334 -21.13 -4.87 20.21
CA GLU A 334 -21.85 -6.04 20.75
C GLU A 334 -21.04 -7.35 20.67
N LYS A 335 -19.74 -7.27 20.32
CA LYS A 335 -18.79 -8.40 20.22
C LYS A 335 -18.96 -9.32 19.02
N TYR A 336 -19.74 -8.92 18.02
CA TYR A 336 -19.78 -9.59 16.73
C TYR A 336 -18.68 -9.05 15.81
N GLY A 337 -17.76 -9.92 15.38
CA GLY A 337 -16.62 -9.53 14.56
C GLY A 337 -16.98 -9.26 13.09
N ILE A 338 -18.12 -9.76 12.63
CA ILE A 338 -18.60 -9.61 11.26
C ILE A 338 -20.13 -9.64 11.19
N THR A 339 -20.70 -9.06 10.14
CA THR A 339 -22.14 -9.08 9.88
C THR A 339 -22.46 -9.90 8.65
N LEU A 340 -23.55 -10.66 8.71
CA LEU A 340 -24.09 -11.49 7.63
C LEU A 340 -25.33 -10.82 7.04
N HIS A 341 -25.36 -10.70 5.71
CA HIS A 341 -26.52 -10.22 4.97
C HIS A 341 -27.31 -11.42 4.43
N LEU A 342 -28.62 -11.34 4.57
CA LEU A 342 -29.56 -12.20 3.86
C LEU A 342 -30.08 -11.47 2.63
N ASP A 343 -30.74 -12.21 1.75
CA ASP A 343 -31.39 -11.64 0.57
C ASP A 343 -32.34 -10.51 0.96
N SER A 344 -32.23 -9.37 0.30
CA SER A 344 -32.95 -8.16 0.72
C SER A 344 -34.45 -8.15 0.38
N LYS A 345 -34.96 -9.17 -0.32
CA LYS A 345 -36.38 -9.24 -0.68
C LYS A 345 -37.19 -10.04 0.33
N THR A 346 -36.69 -11.22 0.70
CA THR A 346 -37.36 -12.19 1.55
C THR A 346 -36.66 -12.44 2.88
N ARG A 347 -35.37 -12.09 2.99
CA ARG A 347 -34.52 -12.33 4.17
C ARG A 347 -34.57 -13.77 4.63
N SER A 348 -34.58 -14.68 3.66
CA SER A 348 -34.67 -16.12 3.87
C SER A 348 -33.49 -16.86 3.28
N GLU A 349 -32.66 -16.22 2.44
CA GLU A 349 -31.50 -16.84 1.82
C GLU A 349 -30.20 -16.12 2.22
N ILE A 350 -29.11 -16.87 2.40
CA ILE A 350 -27.79 -16.32 2.70
C ILE A 350 -27.22 -15.64 1.46
N ASP A 351 -26.79 -14.38 1.60
CA ASP A 351 -26.06 -13.64 0.56
C ASP A 351 -24.56 -13.64 0.86
N GLU A 352 -24.07 -12.75 1.73
CA GLU A 352 -22.65 -12.64 2.02
C GLU A 352 -22.37 -12.03 3.38
N PHE A 353 -21.15 -12.18 3.88
CA PHE A 353 -20.66 -11.35 4.96
C PHE A 353 -20.30 -9.96 4.40
N SER A 354 -20.53 -8.89 5.17
CA SER A 354 -20.40 -7.48 4.71
C SER A 354 -19.21 -7.13 3.81
N THR A 355 -18.06 -7.78 4.01
CA THR A 355 -16.83 -7.52 3.26
C THR A 355 -16.24 -8.77 2.60
N SER A 356 -16.91 -9.93 2.71
CA SER A 356 -16.36 -11.25 2.38
C SER A 356 -17.45 -12.23 1.95
N ALA A 357 -17.14 -13.12 1.01
CA ALA A 357 -18.08 -14.15 0.58
C ALA A 357 -18.33 -15.19 1.69
N PHE A 358 -19.53 -15.76 1.72
CA PHE A 358 -19.88 -16.90 2.57
C PHE A 358 -19.41 -18.22 1.93
N ILE A 359 -18.82 -19.11 2.73
CA ILE A 359 -18.57 -20.51 2.36
C ILE A 359 -19.00 -21.39 3.54
N GLY A 360 -19.90 -22.33 3.27
CA GLY A 360 -20.29 -23.38 4.22
C GLY A 360 -19.71 -24.73 3.81
N VAL A 361 -19.30 -25.53 4.79
CA VAL A 361 -18.78 -26.88 4.58
C VAL A 361 -19.76 -27.90 5.11
N ARG A 362 -20.22 -28.81 4.26
CA ARG A 362 -21.00 -29.99 4.65
C ARG A 362 -20.08 -31.21 4.67
N LYS A 363 -20.21 -32.03 5.71
CA LYS A 363 -19.53 -33.32 5.84
C LYS A 363 -20.59 -34.42 5.78
N GLY A 364 -20.48 -35.32 4.81
CA GLY A 364 -21.33 -36.49 4.69
C GLY A 364 -20.94 -37.58 5.69
N ASN A 365 -21.88 -38.47 5.99
CA ASN A 365 -21.64 -39.62 6.89
C ASN A 365 -20.58 -40.60 6.34
N ASP A 366 -20.34 -40.56 5.03
CA ASP A 366 -19.32 -41.33 4.31
C ASP A 366 -17.94 -40.64 4.28
N GLY A 367 -17.79 -39.50 4.96
CA GLY A 367 -16.58 -38.68 4.94
C GLY A 367 -16.45 -37.75 3.73
N SER A 368 -17.46 -37.69 2.86
CA SER A 368 -17.45 -36.74 1.74
C SER A 368 -17.53 -35.29 2.23
N VAL A 369 -16.82 -34.39 1.55
CA VAL A 369 -16.81 -32.95 1.87
C VAL A 369 -17.38 -32.18 0.70
N THR A 370 -18.34 -31.29 1.00
CA THR A 370 -18.93 -30.37 0.01
C THR A 370 -18.81 -28.94 0.50
N LEU A 371 -18.19 -28.08 -0.31
CA LEU A 371 -18.24 -26.63 -0.13
C LEU A 371 -19.49 -26.08 -0.80
N VAL A 372 -20.23 -25.24 -0.10
CA VAL A 372 -21.44 -24.59 -0.60
C VAL A 372 -21.24 -23.08 -0.53
N THR A 373 -21.45 -22.40 -1.64
CA THR A 373 -21.38 -20.93 -1.75
C THR A 373 -22.68 -20.37 -2.32
N PRO A 374 -23.15 -19.19 -1.88
CA PRO A 374 -24.37 -18.58 -2.39
C PRO A 374 -24.32 -18.29 -3.90
N ASP A 375 -25.40 -18.65 -4.60
CA ASP A 375 -25.69 -18.16 -5.95
C ASP A 375 -26.71 -17.02 -5.88
N SER A 376 -26.19 -15.82 -5.62
CA SER A 376 -26.98 -14.61 -5.52
C SER A 376 -26.50 -13.58 -6.53
N LYS A 377 -27.43 -12.84 -7.12
CA LYS A 377 -27.12 -11.72 -8.02
C LYS A 377 -26.70 -10.45 -7.27
N ASN A 378 -26.90 -10.45 -5.95
CA ASN A 378 -26.55 -9.33 -5.08
C ASN A 378 -25.21 -9.52 -4.41
N VAL A 379 -24.49 -10.61 -4.64
CA VAL A 379 -23.15 -10.83 -4.05
C VAL A 379 -22.06 -10.59 -5.07
N ILE A 380 -20.93 -10.06 -4.59
CA ILE A 380 -19.76 -9.85 -5.44
C ILE A 380 -19.11 -11.20 -5.76
N GLU A 381 -18.71 -11.40 -7.02
CA GLU A 381 -17.92 -12.57 -7.40
C GLU A 381 -16.53 -12.54 -6.74
N SER A 382 -16.40 -13.18 -5.58
CA SER A 382 -15.17 -13.17 -4.78
C SER A 382 -14.07 -14.01 -5.45
N VAL A 383 -12.96 -13.35 -5.81
CA VAL A 383 -11.74 -14.02 -6.31
C VAL A 383 -11.23 -15.03 -5.28
N THR A 384 -11.28 -14.71 -3.98
CA THR A 384 -10.84 -15.62 -2.92
C THR A 384 -11.74 -16.84 -2.84
N ALA A 385 -13.07 -16.67 -2.81
CA ALA A 385 -13.99 -17.81 -2.74
C ALA A 385 -13.88 -18.71 -3.96
N ALA A 386 -13.81 -18.12 -5.16
CA ALA A 386 -13.58 -18.88 -6.40
C ALA A 386 -12.27 -19.68 -6.33
N SER A 387 -11.18 -19.08 -5.85
CA SER A 387 -9.89 -19.78 -5.71
C SER A 387 -9.95 -20.93 -4.70
N VAL A 388 -10.66 -20.74 -3.60
CA VAL A 388 -10.84 -21.77 -2.57
C VAL A 388 -11.67 -22.93 -3.09
N CYS A 389 -12.74 -22.65 -3.84
CA CYS A 389 -13.52 -23.68 -4.52
C CYS A 389 -12.70 -24.44 -5.57
N ASP A 390 -11.92 -23.72 -6.39
CA ASP A 390 -11.02 -24.32 -7.40
C ASP A 390 -10.00 -25.27 -6.73
N ILE A 391 -9.41 -24.85 -5.59
CA ILE A 391 -8.49 -25.67 -4.78
C ILE A 391 -9.23 -26.89 -4.20
N ALA A 392 -10.38 -26.68 -3.57
CA ALA A 392 -11.16 -27.74 -2.94
C ALA A 392 -11.47 -28.87 -3.93
N ALA A 393 -11.93 -28.52 -5.13
CA ALA A 393 -12.24 -29.48 -6.18
C ALA A 393 -10.97 -30.14 -6.76
N SER A 394 -9.98 -29.35 -7.17
CA SER A 394 -8.87 -29.85 -7.99
C SER A 394 -7.73 -30.46 -7.18
N VAL A 395 -7.53 -30.03 -5.93
CA VAL A 395 -6.43 -30.48 -5.07
C VAL A 395 -6.91 -31.52 -4.07
N PHE A 396 -8.12 -31.35 -3.51
CA PHE A 396 -8.64 -32.21 -2.46
C PHE A 396 -9.79 -33.13 -2.90
N GLY A 397 -10.29 -32.98 -4.13
CA GLY A 397 -11.39 -33.81 -4.64
C GLY A 397 -12.74 -33.54 -3.97
N TYR A 398 -12.89 -32.40 -3.28
CA TYR A 398 -14.14 -32.02 -2.63
C TYR A 398 -15.18 -31.60 -3.66
N LYS A 399 -16.46 -31.82 -3.35
CA LYS A 399 -17.56 -31.28 -4.16
C LYS A 399 -17.69 -29.79 -3.90
N VAL A 400 -18.04 -29.03 -4.94
CA VAL A 400 -18.37 -27.61 -4.83
C VAL A 400 -19.77 -27.38 -5.39
N GLU A 401 -20.62 -26.72 -4.61
CA GLU A 401 -21.97 -26.31 -5.00
C GLU A 401 -22.10 -24.79 -4.93
N LYS A 402 -22.48 -24.17 -6.06
CA LYS A 402 -22.92 -22.79 -6.09
C LYS A 402 -24.43 -22.77 -6.26
N ARG A 403 -25.17 -22.41 -5.22
CA ARG A 403 -26.65 -22.44 -5.19
C ARG A 403 -27.20 -21.45 -4.17
N ARG A 404 -28.52 -21.20 -4.22
CA ARG A 404 -29.22 -20.52 -3.13
C ARG A 404 -29.13 -21.34 -1.85
N ILE A 405 -28.95 -20.66 -0.73
CA ILE A 405 -28.80 -21.29 0.58
C ILE A 405 -29.86 -20.68 1.50
N PRO A 406 -30.97 -21.39 1.79
CA PRO A 406 -31.90 -20.99 2.83
C PRO A 406 -31.19 -20.79 4.17
N TYR A 407 -31.62 -19.77 4.93
CA TYR A 407 -31.13 -19.50 6.28
C TYR A 407 -31.28 -20.74 7.19
N GLU A 408 -32.36 -21.49 7.00
CA GLU A 408 -32.68 -22.70 7.75
C GLU A 408 -31.67 -23.84 7.52
N GLU A 409 -30.85 -23.78 6.47
CA GLU A 409 -29.77 -24.75 6.22
C GLU A 409 -28.51 -24.47 7.04
N LEU A 410 -28.41 -23.34 7.77
CA LEU A 410 -27.22 -23.02 8.56
C LEU A 410 -26.78 -24.16 9.50
N PRO A 411 -27.67 -24.84 10.25
CA PRO A 411 -27.29 -25.97 11.12
C PRO A 411 -26.68 -27.18 10.40
N GLU A 412 -26.83 -27.28 9.07
CA GLU A 412 -26.30 -28.40 8.28
C GLU A 412 -24.81 -28.24 7.95
N PHE A 413 -24.22 -27.06 8.19
CA PHE A 413 -22.80 -26.82 7.96
C PHE A 413 -21.97 -27.20 9.19
N ALA A 414 -20.90 -27.98 8.96
CA ALA A 414 -19.92 -28.32 9.99
C ALA A 414 -18.95 -27.15 10.25
N GLU A 415 -18.52 -26.47 9.19
CA GLU A 415 -17.65 -25.29 9.25
C GLU A 415 -18.27 -24.18 8.40
N VAL A 416 -18.14 -22.93 8.84
CA VAL A 416 -18.47 -21.74 8.04
C VAL A 416 -17.29 -20.79 8.11
N PHE A 417 -16.92 -20.21 6.97
CA PHE A 417 -15.88 -19.18 6.92
C PHE A 417 -16.18 -18.10 5.89
N ALA A 418 -15.73 -16.88 6.22
CA ALA A 418 -15.78 -15.73 5.33
C ALA A 418 -14.52 -15.67 4.46
N ALA A 419 -14.68 -15.47 3.15
CA ALA A 419 -13.59 -15.49 2.17
C ALA A 419 -13.40 -14.12 1.48
N GLY A 420 -12.23 -13.50 1.64
CA GLY A 420 -11.90 -12.20 1.05
C GLY A 420 -10.40 -11.90 0.98
N THR A 421 -9.98 -10.97 0.10
CA THR A 421 -8.55 -10.67 -0.14
C THR A 421 -7.79 -10.26 1.12
N ALA A 422 -8.42 -9.47 2.01
CA ALA A 422 -7.74 -8.87 3.16
C ALA A 422 -7.29 -9.94 4.18
N ALA A 423 -8.22 -10.76 4.67
CA ALA A 423 -7.97 -11.77 5.69
C ALA A 423 -7.80 -13.21 5.14
N ALA A 424 -7.91 -13.39 3.81
CA ALA A 424 -8.00 -14.69 3.15
C ALA A 424 -9.24 -15.48 3.58
N LEU A 425 -9.15 -16.28 4.65
CA LEU A 425 -10.27 -17.01 5.24
C LEU A 425 -10.40 -16.65 6.73
N VAL A 426 -11.62 -16.29 7.14
CA VAL A 426 -11.98 -15.98 8.53
C VAL A 426 -12.97 -17.03 9.02
N PRO A 427 -12.61 -17.89 9.99
CA PRO A 427 -13.54 -18.84 10.57
C PRO A 427 -14.71 -18.13 11.26
N ILE A 428 -15.90 -18.67 11.14
CA ILE A 428 -17.11 -18.15 11.80
C ILE A 428 -17.47 -19.11 12.92
N LYS A 429 -17.36 -18.64 14.15
CA LYS A 429 -17.66 -19.42 15.35
C LYS A 429 -19.15 -19.60 15.56
N SER A 430 -19.91 -18.54 15.32
CA SER A 430 -21.37 -18.59 15.38
C SER A 430 -22.03 -17.57 14.46
N ILE A 431 -23.29 -17.83 14.09
CA ILE A 431 -24.17 -16.87 13.43
C ILE A 431 -25.40 -16.70 14.32
N THR A 432 -25.68 -15.46 14.71
CA THR A 432 -26.82 -15.08 15.56
C THR A 432 -27.86 -14.30 14.75
N MET A 433 -29.14 -14.65 14.91
CA MET A 433 -30.27 -13.83 14.46
C MET A 433 -31.12 -13.46 15.68
N VAL A 434 -31.20 -12.16 15.99
CA VAL A 434 -31.76 -11.68 17.26
C VAL A 434 -33.27 -11.83 17.27
N SER A 435 -33.97 -11.51 16.18
CA SER A 435 -35.44 -11.59 16.14
C SER A 435 -35.98 -13.01 16.34
N LYS A 436 -35.24 -14.03 15.89
CA LYS A 436 -35.60 -15.45 16.05
C LYS A 436 -35.06 -16.07 17.35
N ASN A 437 -34.20 -15.35 18.08
CA ASN A 437 -33.45 -15.90 19.21
C ASN A 437 -32.61 -17.13 18.82
N ASP A 438 -32.07 -17.12 17.59
CA ASP A 438 -31.24 -18.19 17.04
C ASP A 438 -29.76 -17.90 17.27
N LYS A 439 -28.99 -18.95 17.57
CA LYS A 439 -27.53 -18.93 17.53
C LYS A 439 -27.01 -20.28 17.04
N PHE A 440 -26.46 -20.31 15.84
CA PHE A 440 -25.84 -21.52 15.27
C PHE A 440 -24.33 -21.47 15.49
N ALA A 441 -23.75 -22.56 15.97
CA ALA A 441 -22.31 -22.69 16.20
C ALA A 441 -21.67 -23.62 15.18
N PHE A 442 -20.44 -23.32 14.79
CA PHE A 442 -19.67 -24.08 13.80
C PHE A 442 -18.31 -24.47 14.36
N ASP A 443 -17.72 -25.52 13.79
CA ASP A 443 -16.37 -25.95 14.16
C ASP A 443 -15.33 -24.93 13.67
N VAL A 444 -14.56 -24.40 14.62
CA VAL A 444 -13.43 -23.49 14.40
C VAL A 444 -12.12 -24.06 14.95
N GLY A 445 -12.09 -25.33 15.31
CA GLY A 445 -10.93 -25.96 15.95
C GLY A 445 -10.67 -25.48 17.38
N ALA A 446 -9.77 -26.16 18.08
CA ALA A 446 -9.49 -25.91 19.50
C ALA A 446 -8.77 -24.56 19.76
N ASP A 447 -8.00 -24.08 18.79
CA ASP A 447 -7.30 -22.79 18.83
C ASP A 447 -8.09 -21.64 18.16
N GLU A 448 -9.33 -21.94 17.78
CA GLU A 448 -10.23 -21.05 17.04
C GLU A 448 -9.66 -20.60 15.67
N SER A 449 -8.65 -21.26 15.10
CA SER A 449 -8.03 -20.88 13.81
C SER A 449 -8.77 -21.40 12.58
N GLY A 450 -9.86 -22.16 12.79
CA GLY A 450 -10.68 -22.79 11.77
C GLY A 450 -10.74 -24.30 11.96
N GLY A 451 -11.82 -24.94 11.47
CA GLY A 451 -11.87 -26.39 11.37
C GLY A 451 -10.88 -26.95 10.33
N GLU A 452 -10.82 -28.26 10.24
CA GLU A 452 -9.87 -28.99 9.38
C GLU A 452 -9.91 -28.51 7.91
N VAL A 453 -11.11 -28.34 7.34
CA VAL A 453 -11.27 -27.96 5.94
C VAL A 453 -10.83 -26.52 5.73
N CYS A 454 -11.23 -25.61 6.61
CA CYS A 454 -10.82 -24.20 6.58
C CYS A 454 -9.28 -24.06 6.63
N GLN A 455 -8.62 -24.74 7.57
CA GLN A 455 -7.17 -24.66 7.73
C GLN A 455 -6.41 -25.20 6.52
N LEU A 456 -6.85 -26.35 5.98
CA LEU A 456 -6.23 -26.99 4.83
C LEU A 456 -6.32 -26.11 3.58
N LEU A 457 -7.50 -25.52 3.33
CA LEU A 457 -7.72 -24.60 2.21
C LEU A 457 -6.94 -23.30 2.38
N LEU A 458 -6.92 -22.72 3.59
CA LEU A 458 -6.17 -21.50 3.89
C LEU A 458 -4.67 -21.70 3.68
N LYS A 459 -4.11 -22.80 4.18
CA LYS A 459 -2.69 -23.15 4.03
C LYS A 459 -2.33 -23.29 2.55
N THR A 460 -3.16 -23.98 1.78
CA THR A 460 -2.92 -24.20 0.35
C THR A 460 -3.02 -22.90 -0.45
N LEU A 461 -4.05 -22.09 -0.21
CA LEU A 461 -4.22 -20.79 -0.86
C LEU A 461 -3.04 -19.86 -0.57
N LYS A 462 -2.64 -19.72 0.70
CA LYS A 462 -1.47 -18.90 1.10
C LYS A 462 -0.18 -19.43 0.48
N GLY A 463 -0.03 -20.76 0.44
CA GLY A 463 1.12 -21.42 -0.15
C GLY A 463 1.26 -21.14 -1.65
N ILE A 464 0.14 -21.14 -2.39
CA ILE A 464 0.14 -20.75 -3.79
C ILE A 464 0.49 -19.26 -3.90
N GLN A 465 -0.19 -18.39 -3.14
CA GLN A 465 0.03 -16.94 -3.17
C GLN A 465 1.47 -16.51 -2.91
N ASN A 466 2.15 -17.14 -1.95
CA ASN A 466 3.52 -16.80 -1.59
C ASN A 466 4.59 -17.62 -2.35
N GLY A 467 4.18 -18.56 -3.21
CA GLY A 467 5.08 -19.39 -4.00
C GLY A 467 5.76 -20.54 -3.25
N THR A 468 5.28 -20.93 -2.07
CA THR A 468 5.75 -22.13 -1.35
C THR A 468 5.05 -23.42 -1.78
N VAL A 469 3.89 -23.30 -2.43
CA VAL A 469 3.17 -24.40 -3.09
C VAL A 469 3.14 -24.10 -4.58
N GLU A 470 3.34 -25.14 -5.39
CA GLU A 470 3.29 -25.04 -6.85
C GLU A 470 1.93 -24.49 -7.31
N ASP A 471 1.97 -23.44 -8.12
CA ASP A 471 0.79 -22.86 -8.74
C ASP A 471 0.43 -23.61 -10.04
N LYS A 472 -0.26 -24.75 -9.89
CA LYS A 472 -0.73 -25.56 -11.02
C LYS A 472 -1.81 -24.88 -11.86
N PHE A 473 -2.35 -23.75 -11.40
CA PHE A 473 -3.44 -23.05 -12.07
C PHE A 473 -2.98 -21.84 -12.88
N GLY A 474 -1.70 -21.43 -12.76
CA GLY A 474 -1.18 -20.23 -13.42
C GLY A 474 -1.83 -18.94 -12.90
N TRP A 475 -2.10 -18.87 -11.60
CA TRP A 475 -2.74 -17.73 -10.94
C TRP A 475 -1.79 -16.58 -10.59
N ASN A 476 -0.53 -16.87 -10.32
CA ASN A 476 0.49 -15.90 -9.97
C ASN A 476 1.11 -15.29 -11.23
N VAL A 477 0.92 -13.98 -11.40
CA VAL A 477 1.50 -13.21 -12.50
C VAL A 477 2.78 -12.54 -12.01
N GLU A 478 3.91 -12.80 -12.67
CA GLU A 478 5.20 -12.21 -12.34
C GLU A 478 5.20 -10.70 -12.65
N VAL A 479 5.71 -9.90 -11.71
CA VAL A 479 5.91 -8.47 -11.89
C VAL A 479 7.19 -8.24 -12.67
N THR A 480 7.12 -7.38 -13.69
CA THR A 480 8.27 -6.99 -14.52
C THR A 480 8.75 -5.59 -14.17
N ALA A 481 10.04 -5.33 -14.38
CA ALA A 481 10.66 -4.05 -14.11
C ALA A 481 9.95 -2.91 -14.87
N PRO A 482 9.84 -1.70 -14.28
CA PRO A 482 9.26 -0.58 -14.99
C PRO A 482 10.21 -0.10 -16.10
N PRO A 483 9.69 0.56 -17.16
CA PRO A 483 10.53 1.20 -18.16
C PRO A 483 11.52 2.19 -17.53
N LYS A 484 12.72 2.31 -18.12
CA LYS A 484 13.73 3.25 -17.64
C LYS A 484 13.17 4.68 -17.65
N GLY A 485 13.33 5.40 -16.53
CA GLY A 485 12.83 6.77 -16.38
C GLY A 485 11.35 6.89 -16.02
N PHE A 486 10.61 5.78 -15.86
CA PHE A 486 9.17 5.83 -15.54
C PHE A 486 8.87 6.57 -14.23
N VAL A 487 9.71 6.36 -13.20
CA VAL A 487 9.59 7.03 -11.89
C VAL A 487 10.17 8.46 -11.94
N ASP A 488 11.21 8.68 -12.75
CA ASP A 488 11.90 9.98 -12.88
C ASP A 488 11.04 11.05 -13.59
N GLY A 489 10.06 10.62 -14.39
CA GLY A 489 9.11 11.49 -15.08
C GLY A 489 8.05 12.13 -14.18
N ALA A 490 8.11 11.93 -12.85
CA ALA A 490 7.21 12.53 -11.86
C ALA A 490 7.45 14.04 -11.63
N GLY A 491 7.67 14.79 -12.71
CA GLY A 491 7.79 16.24 -12.67
C GLY A 491 6.54 16.87 -12.04
N ASP A 492 6.77 17.93 -11.26
CA ASP A 492 5.74 18.71 -10.56
C ASP A 492 4.52 18.97 -11.45
N VAL A 493 3.41 18.31 -11.13
CA VAL A 493 2.12 18.47 -11.81
C VAL A 493 1.50 19.86 -11.56
N ASN A 494 2.23 20.77 -10.90
CA ASN A 494 1.82 22.14 -10.61
C ASN A 494 2.07 23.13 -11.76
N ALA A 495 2.71 22.72 -12.87
CA ALA A 495 3.15 23.67 -13.90
C ALA A 495 2.24 23.84 -15.11
N SER A 496 1.19 23.03 -15.31
CA SER A 496 0.43 23.07 -16.58
C SER A 496 -1.10 23.06 -16.48
N ALA A 497 -1.69 23.32 -15.31
CA ALA A 497 -3.09 23.68 -15.22
C ALA A 497 -3.25 25.16 -15.60
N THR A 498 -3.22 25.46 -16.90
CA THR A 498 -3.76 26.72 -17.42
C THR A 498 -5.22 26.80 -16.99
N SER A 499 -5.51 27.68 -16.04
CA SER A 499 -6.86 28.13 -15.72
C SER A 499 -7.52 28.60 -17.01
N VAL A 500 -8.51 27.86 -17.48
CA VAL A 500 -9.47 28.41 -18.47
C VAL A 500 -10.34 29.41 -17.69
N PRO A 501 -10.44 30.67 -18.15
CA PRO A 501 -11.04 31.78 -17.39
C PRO A 501 -12.53 31.63 -17.10
#